data_AF-A0A316DUP1-F1
#
_entry.id   AF-A0A316DUP1-F1
#
_cell.length_a   1.000
_cell.length_b   1.000
_cell.length_c   1.000
_cell.angle_alpha   90.00
_cell.angle_beta   90.00
_cell.angle_gamma   90.00
#
_symmetry.space_group_name_H-M   'P 1'
#
loop_
_entity.id
_entity.type
_entity.pdbx_description
1 polymer ?
#
loop_
_entity_poly.entity_id
_entity_poly.type
_entity_poly.pdbx_seq_one_letter_code
_entity_poly.pdbx_strand_id
1 'polypeptide(L)' 'MKRKIFFLLFTLFVFLKTNAQCAMCRAVLESEEGQETAKGINDGIVYLMAIPYILVAGIGFLIYKKFNKPKK' A
#
# COMPACT_ATOMS: atom_id res chain seq x y z
N MET A 1 31.80 9.24 19.75
CA MET A 1 31.65 10.05 18.51
C MET A 1 31.55 9.20 17.24
N LYS A 2 32.44 8.22 17.02
CA LYS A 2 32.45 7.37 15.82
C LYS A 2 31.11 6.67 15.51
N ARG A 3 30.39 6.19 16.53
CA ARG A 3 29.06 5.55 16.37
C ARG A 3 27.97 6.51 15.88
N LYS A 4 28.01 7.78 16.33
CA LYS A 4 27.06 8.81 15.87
C LYS A 4 27.35 9.20 14.42
N ILE A 5 28.62 9.30 14.05
CA ILE A 5 29.06 9.58 12.68
C ILE A 5 28.65 8.43 11.74
N PHE A 6 28.85 7.17 12.15
CA PHE A 6 28.43 6.01 11.38
C PHE A 6 26.91 5.98 11.17
N PHE A 7 26.14 6.25 12.21
CA PHE A 7 24.68 6.32 12.12
C PHE A 7 24.22 7.45 11.19
N LEU A 8 24.86 8.62 11.25
CA LEU A 8 24.55 9.76 10.39
C LEU A 8 24.85 9.45 8.91
N LEU A 9 25.99 8.82 8.62
CA LEU A 9 26.36 8.39 7.27
C LEU A 9 25.42 7.33 6.72
N PHE A 10 25.00 6.37 7.56
CA PHE A 10 24.04 5.33 7.17
C PHE A 10 22.68 5.93 6.81
N THR A 11 22.15 6.82 7.65
CA THR A 11 20.86 7.48 7.39
C THR A 11 20.91 8.35 6.14
N LEU A 12 22.02 9.06 5.91
CA LEU A 12 22.23 9.86 4.69
C LEU A 12 22.27 8.98 3.44
N PHE A 13 22.96 7.83 3.50
CA PHE A 13 23.04 6.88 2.38
C PHE A 13 21.67 6.30 2.01
N VAL A 14 20.84 5.98 3.01
CA VAL A 14 19.45 5.53 2.78
C VAL A 14 18.61 6.64 2.15
N PHE A 15 18.74 7.88 2.63
CA PHE A 15 18.02 9.04 2.07
C PHE A 15 18.39 9.35 0.61
N LEU A 16 19.62 9.12 0.19
CA LEU A 16 20.05 9.32 -1.21
C LEU A 16 19.41 8.30 -2.17
N LYS A 17 18.98 7.14 -1.68
CA LYS A 17 18.29 6.11 -2.47
C LYS A 17 16.77 6.26 -2.43
N THR A 18 16.23 6.99 -1.45
CA THR A 18 14.83 7.37 -1.45
C THR A 18 14.66 8.53 -2.43
N ASN A 19 14.38 8.20 -3.69
CA ASN A 19 13.84 9.17 -4.63
C ASN A 19 12.64 9.83 -3.94
N ALA A 20 12.65 11.15 -3.75
CA ALA A 20 11.46 11.90 -3.37
C ALA A 20 10.49 11.88 -4.57
N GLN A 21 9.85 10.72 -4.76
CA GLN A 21 8.97 10.39 -5.88
C GLN A 21 7.69 11.24 -5.88
N CYS A 22 7.45 12.02 -4.82
CA CYS A 22 6.23 12.82 -4.68
C CYS A 22 6.05 13.85 -5.80
N ALA A 23 7.12 14.45 -6.33
CA ALA A 23 7.03 15.42 -7.42
C ALA A 23 7.07 14.75 -8.81
N MET A 24 7.87 13.70 -8.98
CA MET A 24 8.02 13.01 -10.26
C MET A 24 6.83 12.10 -10.57
N CYS A 25 6.28 11.39 -9.58
CA CYS A 25 5.07 10.60 -9.76
C CYS A 25 3.86 11.49 -10.01
N ARG A 26 3.76 12.67 -9.38
CA ARG A 26 2.68 13.62 -9.72
C ARG A 26 2.80 14.16 -11.14
N ALA A 27 3.99 14.58 -11.56
CA ALA A 27 4.19 15.10 -12.92
C ALA A 27 3.89 14.06 -14.01
N VAL A 28 4.20 12.78 -13.78
CA VAL A 28 3.81 11.69 -14.67
C VAL A 28 2.31 11.46 -14.61
N LEU A 29 1.69 11.40 -13.43
CA LEU A 29 0.26 11.11 -13.32
C LEU A 29 -0.65 12.24 -13.82
N GLU A 30 -0.15 13.49 -13.84
CA GLU A 30 -0.88 14.67 -14.31
C GLU A 30 -0.59 15.01 -15.79
N SER A 31 0.35 14.31 -16.45
CA SER A 31 0.59 14.47 -17.90
C SER A 31 -0.40 13.63 -18.73
N GLU A 32 -0.70 14.08 -19.94
CA GLU A 32 -1.60 13.36 -20.86
C GLU A 32 -1.08 11.94 -21.18
N GLU A 33 0.24 11.76 -21.28
CA GLU A 33 0.88 10.45 -21.47
C GLU A 33 0.74 9.52 -20.24
N GLY A 34 0.62 10.08 -19.04
CA GLY A 34 0.50 9.29 -17.81
C GLY A 34 -0.93 8.95 -17.41
N GLN A 35 -1.95 9.33 -18.18
CA GLN A 35 -3.34 8.92 -17.90
C GLN A 35 -3.51 7.39 -17.86
N GLU A 36 -2.86 6.66 -18.76
CA GLU A 36 -2.89 5.18 -18.75
C GLU A 36 -2.20 4.61 -17.50
N THR A 37 -1.11 5.24 -17.07
CA THR A 37 -0.43 4.85 -15.82
C THR A 37 -1.29 5.19 -14.60
N ALA A 38 -1.99 6.32 -14.62
CA ALA A 38 -2.91 6.73 -13.56
C ALA A 38 -4.11 5.78 -13.42
N LYS A 39 -4.68 5.31 -14.55
CA LYS A 39 -5.70 4.26 -14.56
C LYS A 39 -5.19 2.97 -13.92
N GLY A 40 -3.99 2.51 -14.32
CA GLY A 40 -3.37 1.31 -13.76
C GLY A 40 -3.15 1.40 -12.25
N ILE A 41 -2.76 2.58 -11.73
CA ILE A 41 -2.64 2.80 -10.28
C ILE A 41 -4.02 2.78 -9.60
N ASN A 42 -5.04 3.43 -10.18
CA ASN A 42 -6.39 3.43 -9.62
C ASN A 42 -6.96 2.01 -9.53
N ASP A 43 -6.77 1.20 -10.58
CA ASP A 43 -7.15 -0.21 -10.59
C ASP A 43 -6.40 -1.01 -9.52
N GLY A 44 -5.10 -0.72 -9.34
CA GLY A 44 -4.29 -1.28 -8.26
C GLY A 44 -4.80 -0.92 -6.87
N ILE A 45 -5.19 0.34 -6.63
CA ILE A 45 -5.78 0.79 -5.35
C ILE A 45 -7.09 0.06 -5.09
N VAL A 46 -7.98 -0.01 -6.08
CA VAL A 46 -9.26 -0.73 -5.96
C VAL A 46 -9.03 -2.20 -5.67
N TYR A 47 -8.09 -2.85 -6.36
CA TYR A 47 -7.73 -4.24 -6.14
C TYR A 47 -7.20 -4.49 -4.71
N LEU A 48 -6.28 -3.64 -4.24
CA LEU A 48 -5.73 -3.74 -2.88
C LEU A 48 -6.78 -3.45 -1.80
N MET A 49 -7.69 -2.49 -2.04
CA MET A 49 -8.81 -2.21 -1.15
C MET A 49 -9.84 -3.32 -1.12
N ALA A 50 -10.03 -4.10 -2.19
CA ALA A 50 -10.99 -5.20 -2.20
C ALA A 50 -10.62 -6.31 -1.19
N ILE A 51 -9.32 -6.54 -0.97
CA ILE A 51 -8.79 -7.58 -0.07
C ILE A 51 -9.36 -7.47 1.36
N PRO A 52 -9.25 -6.34 2.09
CA PRO A 52 -9.77 -6.24 3.44
C PRO A 52 -11.30 -6.45 3.50
N TYR A 53 -12.06 -6.00 2.50
CA TYR A 53 -13.52 -6.23 2.48
C TYR A 53 -13.86 -7.72 2.31
N ILE A 54 -13.18 -8.43 1.41
CA ILE A 54 -13.36 -9.87 1.21
C ILE A 54 -13.01 -10.65 2.48
N LEU A 55 -11.92 -10.28 3.15
CA LEU A 55 -11.50 -10.91 4.40
C LEU A 55 -12.54 -10.71 5.51
N VAL A 56 -13.02 -9.49 5.70
CA VAL A 56 -14.06 -9.19 6.71
C VAL A 56 -15.36 -9.95 6.40
N ALA A 57 -15.80 -9.96 5.15
CA ALA A 57 -16.98 -10.72 4.73
C ALA A 57 -16.82 -12.22 4.97
N GLY A 58 -15.66 -12.79 4.63
CA GLY A 58 -15.34 -14.20 4.85
C GLY A 58 -15.33 -14.57 6.33
N ILE A 59 -14.68 -13.78 7.18
CA ILE A 59 -14.66 -13.98 8.63
C ILE A 59 -16.07 -13.88 9.20
N GLY A 60 -16.83 -12.84 8.81
CA GLY A 60 -18.22 -12.64 9.24
C GLY A 60 -19.11 -13.83 8.87
N PHE A 61 -18.98 -14.35 7.66
CA PHE A 61 -19.71 -15.54 7.21
C PHE A 61 -19.34 -16.80 8.02
N LEU A 62 -18.06 -17.02 8.30
CA LEU A 62 -17.61 -18.15 9.13
C LEU A 62 -18.16 -18.07 10.56
N ILE A 63 -18.17 -16.87 11.15
CA ILE A 63 -18.77 -16.61 12.47
C ILE A 63 -20.27 -16.91 12.41
N TYR A 64 -21.00 -16.31 11.47
CA TYR A 64 -22.44 -16.54 11.29
C TYR A 64 -22.75 -18.04 11.18
N LYS A 65 -22.05 -18.75 10.30
CA LYS A 65 -22.23 -20.20 10.12
C LYS A 65 -21.93 -21.01 11.38
N LYS A 66 -20.96 -20.58 12.20
CA LYS A 66 -20.61 -21.26 13.46
C LYS A 66 -21.68 -21.07 14.53
N PHE A 67 -22.24 -19.86 14.64
CA PHE A 67 -23.19 -19.52 15.71
C PHE A 67 -24.66 -19.75 15.34
N ASN A 68 -25.01 -19.75 14.05
CA ASN A 68 -26.37 -20.06 13.57
C ASN A 68 -26.59 -21.53 13.22
N LYS A 69 -25.66 -22.44 13.56
CA LYS A 69 -25.96 -23.87 13.52
C LYS A 69 -26.89 -24.21 14.69
N PRO A 70 -28.09 -24.78 14.43
CA PRO A 70 -28.93 -25.26 15.52
C PRO A 70 -28.14 -26.28 16.33
N LYS A 71 -28.08 -26.10 17.65
CA LYS A 71 -27.52 -27.11 18.55
C LYS A 71 -28.34 -28.38 18.33
N LYS A 72 -27.66 -29.43 17.85
CA LYS A 72 -28.23 -30.77 17.79
C LYS A 72 -28.12 -31.43 19.16
#